data_AF-A0AAE9L4H9-F1
#
_entry.id   AF-A0AAE9L4H9-F1
#
_cell.length_a   1.000
_cell.length_b   1.000
_cell.length_c   1.000
_cell.angle_alpha   90.00
_cell.angle_beta   90.00
_cell.angle_gamma   90.00
#
_symmetry.space_group_name_H-M   'P 1'
#
loop_
_entity.id
_entity.type
_entity.pdbx_description
1 polymer ?
#
loop_
_entity_poly.entity_id
_entity_poly.type
_entity_poly.pdbx_seq_one_letter_code
_entity_poly.pdbx_strand_id
1 'polypeptide(L)'
;MKRTTSIPQPADAGLLSGGAAHPADGEDRNFVTALGRGLELLRAFGPHDDFLGNAELSRRTGIPRPTVSRLTYTLASLGYLVYVEGQEKYRIGQGALLPGQRYLSGAGIRDIAQPLMQSLAFATDCTVALAAPDRHDMLYLEVCQPRGALVMRLTPGSRLPMATSAIGRAWLAGLAPARRTAVLAELERHHGPRWPGLRAKLDRALRDHARRGFCLAHAEWDRTVSGVAAPVCLQDGAEVLSINIGGASTRLSPEILETNLGPRIRELADTLAARLWQSA
;
A
#
# COMPACT_ATOMS: atom_id res chain seq x y z
N MET A 1 -19.94 -30.85 -19.07
CA MET A 1 -19.04 -29.74 -19.43
C MET A 1 -18.98 -28.74 -18.28
N LYS A 2 -17.98 -28.83 -17.40
CA LYS A 2 -17.75 -27.85 -16.33
C LYS A 2 -16.96 -26.69 -16.95
N ARG A 3 -17.56 -25.51 -17.07
CA ARG A 3 -16.87 -24.29 -17.51
C ARG A 3 -16.01 -23.81 -16.33
N THR A 4 -14.73 -24.16 -16.35
CA THR A 4 -13.72 -23.59 -15.48
C THR A 4 -13.51 -22.14 -15.91
N THR A 5 -14.17 -21.20 -15.24
CA THR A 5 -13.92 -19.77 -15.47
C THR A 5 -12.61 -19.42 -14.78
N SER A 6 -11.50 -19.55 -15.51
CA SER A 6 -10.20 -19.04 -15.10
C SER A 6 -10.28 -17.53 -14.92
N ILE A 7 -10.23 -17.09 -13.67
CA ILE A 7 -10.16 -15.68 -13.30
C ILE A 7 -8.76 -15.18 -13.72
N PRO A 8 -8.65 -14.12 -14.54
CA PRO A 8 -7.36 -13.55 -14.88
C PRO A 8 -6.64 -13.09 -13.61
N GLN A 9 -5.36 -13.43 -13.47
CA GLN A 9 -4.49 -12.72 -12.53
C GLN A 9 -4.59 -11.22 -12.86
N PRO A 10 -4.61 -10.32 -11.84
CA PRO A 10 -4.42 -8.91 -12.11
C PRO A 10 -3.15 -8.80 -12.94
N ALA A 11 -3.28 -8.22 -14.14
CA ALA A 11 -2.16 -8.02 -15.05
C ALA A 11 -1.03 -7.41 -14.22
N ASP A 12 0.15 -8.02 -14.26
CA ASP A 12 1.35 -7.60 -13.55
C ASP A 12 1.28 -6.10 -13.31
N ALA A 13 0.95 -5.72 -12.07
CA ALA A 13 1.24 -4.38 -11.59
C ALA A 13 2.75 -4.35 -11.63
N GLY A 14 3.26 -3.98 -12.81
CA GLY A 14 4.63 -4.25 -13.19
C GLY A 14 5.51 -3.81 -12.05
N LEU A 15 6.59 -4.56 -11.83
CA LEU A 15 7.77 -3.98 -11.21
C LEU A 15 8.13 -2.72 -12.02
N LEU A 16 7.48 -1.61 -11.68
CA LEU A 16 7.73 -0.32 -12.25
C LEU A 16 9.06 0.07 -11.64
N SER A 17 10.10 -0.20 -12.42
CA SER A 17 11.45 0.28 -12.29
C SER A 17 11.46 1.81 -12.26
N GLY A 18 10.94 2.38 -11.19
CA GLY A 18 11.29 3.70 -10.72
C GLY A 18 12.48 3.51 -9.81
N GLY A 19 13.69 3.50 -10.39
CA GLY A 19 14.88 3.72 -9.61
C GLY A 19 14.61 4.93 -8.74
N ALA A 20 14.57 4.74 -7.42
CA ALA A 20 14.47 5.83 -6.51
C ALA A 20 15.57 6.81 -6.93
N ALA A 21 15.20 8.07 -7.19
CA ALA A 21 16.18 9.12 -7.11
C ALA A 21 16.75 8.99 -5.70
N HIS A 22 17.93 8.38 -5.60
CA HIS A 22 18.76 8.48 -4.42
C HIS A 22 18.82 9.97 -4.10
N PRO A 23 18.77 10.40 -2.84
CA PRO A 23 19.44 11.66 -2.51
C PRO A 23 20.82 11.50 -3.13
N ALA A 24 21.06 12.23 -4.22
CA ALA A 24 22.21 12.01 -5.07
C ALA A 24 23.44 12.01 -4.18
N ASP A 25 24.37 11.11 -4.48
CA ASP A 25 25.69 11.03 -3.87
C ASP A 25 26.22 12.45 -3.59
N GLY A 26 26.17 12.94 -2.34
CA GLY A 26 26.75 14.26 -2.03
C GLY A 26 26.31 15.06 -0.80
N GLU A 27 25.03 15.18 -0.40
CA GLU A 27 24.65 16.40 0.37
C GLU A 27 24.02 16.26 1.77
N ASP A 28 23.75 15.06 2.29
CA ASP A 28 23.37 14.90 3.70
C ASP A 28 24.42 14.06 4.45
N ARG A 29 25.27 14.75 5.24
CA ARG A 29 26.32 14.11 6.06
C ARG A 29 25.76 13.13 7.10
N ASN A 30 24.47 13.22 7.43
CA ASN A 30 23.83 12.32 8.38
C ASN A 30 23.32 11.03 7.70
N PHE A 31 23.22 10.98 6.38
CA PHE A 31 22.68 9.82 5.68
C PHE A 31 23.75 8.72 5.52
N VAL A 32 23.55 7.59 6.18
CA VAL A 32 24.45 6.43 6.07
C VAL A 32 24.08 5.61 4.83
N THR A 33 24.76 5.88 3.71
CA THR A 33 24.47 5.25 2.40
C THR A 33 24.46 3.73 2.42
N ALA A 34 25.37 3.09 3.18
CA ALA A 34 25.42 1.63 3.27
C ALA A 34 24.16 1.03 3.92
N LEU A 35 23.64 1.68 4.96
CA LEU A 35 22.40 1.27 5.62
C LEU A 35 21.21 1.45 4.68
N GLY A 36 21.11 2.62 4.04
CA GLY A 36 20.06 2.90 3.06
C GLY A 36 20.02 1.87 1.94
N ARG A 37 21.17 1.56 1.33
CA ARG A 37 21.30 0.53 0.29
C ARG A 37 20.94 -0.87 0.78
N GLY A 38 21.30 -1.23 2.01
CA GLY A 38 20.91 -2.51 2.62
C GLY A 38 19.39 -2.64 2.74
N LEU A 39 18.72 -1.59 3.21
CA LEU A 39 17.25 -1.58 3.31
C LEU A 39 16.58 -1.59 1.92
N GLU A 40 17.14 -0.93 0.91
CA GLU A 40 16.61 -1.03 -0.47
C GLU A 40 16.64 -2.46 -1.02
N LEU A 41 17.63 -3.29 -0.67
CA LEU A 41 17.65 -4.69 -1.09
C LEU A 41 16.48 -5.48 -0.52
N LEU A 42 16.10 -5.25 0.74
CA LEU A 42 14.92 -5.88 1.33
C LEU A 42 13.63 -5.44 0.63
N ARG A 43 13.55 -4.16 0.24
CA ARG A 43 12.40 -3.59 -0.48
C ARG A 43 12.29 -4.05 -1.93
N ALA A 44 13.36 -4.61 -2.51
CA ALA A 44 13.37 -5.09 -3.88
C ALA A 44 12.59 -6.40 -4.08
N PHE A 45 12.24 -7.10 -2.99
CA PHE A 45 11.33 -8.24 -2.99
C PHE A 45 9.89 -7.76 -3.14
N GLY A 46 9.25 -8.15 -4.24
CA GLY A 46 7.84 -7.92 -4.49
C GLY A 46 6.95 -9.06 -3.95
N PRO A 47 5.62 -8.91 -4.06
CA PRO A 47 4.65 -9.87 -3.53
C PRO A 47 4.72 -11.29 -4.12
N HIS A 48 5.38 -11.46 -5.25
CA HIS A 48 5.49 -12.71 -5.99
C HIS A 48 6.94 -13.21 -6.10
N ASP A 49 7.88 -12.55 -5.41
CA ASP A 49 9.29 -12.93 -5.43
C ASP A 49 9.61 -13.84 -4.25
N ASP A 50 9.50 -15.15 -4.45
CA ASP A 50 9.91 -16.11 -3.44
C ASP A 50 11.44 -16.09 -3.24
N PHE A 51 12.21 -15.88 -4.32
CA PHE A 51 13.66 -15.90 -4.32
C PHE A 51 14.26 -14.88 -5.30
N LEU A 52 15.26 -14.10 -4.85
CA LEU A 52 16.03 -13.18 -5.69
C LEU A 52 17.53 -13.44 -5.61
N GLY A 53 18.21 -13.39 -6.75
CA GLY A 53 19.67 -13.48 -6.83
C GLY A 53 20.34 -12.11 -6.85
N ASN A 54 21.66 -12.06 -6.62
CA ASN A 54 22.42 -10.81 -6.62
C ASN A 54 22.32 -10.02 -7.94
N ALA A 55 22.22 -10.69 -9.08
CA ALA A 55 22.06 -10.03 -10.38
C ALA A 55 20.69 -9.33 -10.52
N GLU A 56 19.63 -9.99 -10.06
CA GLU A 56 18.27 -9.46 -10.05
C GLU A 56 18.16 -8.24 -9.12
N LEU A 57 18.68 -8.39 -7.91
CA LEU A 57 18.73 -7.32 -6.91
C LEU A 57 19.52 -6.12 -7.42
N SER A 58 20.67 -6.35 -8.07
CA SER A 58 21.47 -5.29 -8.70
C SER A 58 20.69 -4.55 -9.78
N ARG A 59 20.00 -5.28 -10.67
CA ARG A 59 19.18 -4.66 -11.73
C ARG A 59 18.03 -3.84 -11.17
N ARG A 60 17.32 -4.35 -10.15
CA ARG A 60 16.16 -3.66 -9.55
C ARG A 60 16.53 -2.40 -8.77
N THR A 61 17.68 -2.42 -8.09
CA THR A 61 18.08 -1.34 -7.19
C THR A 61 19.09 -0.37 -7.81
N GLY A 62 19.71 -0.73 -8.93
CA GLY A 62 20.83 0.01 -9.51
C GLY A 62 22.13 -0.11 -8.72
N ILE A 63 22.15 -0.89 -7.62
CA ILE A 63 23.35 -1.08 -6.79
C ILE A 63 24.31 -2.02 -7.52
N PRO A 64 25.62 -1.70 -7.64
CA PRO A 64 26.58 -2.57 -8.30
C PRO A 64 26.67 -3.97 -7.66
N ARG A 65 26.74 -5.02 -8.47
CA ARG A 65 26.72 -6.44 -8.03
C ARG A 65 27.72 -6.78 -6.90
N PRO A 66 28.97 -6.27 -6.87
CA PRO A 66 29.88 -6.51 -5.74
C PRO A 66 29.36 -5.93 -4.42
N THR A 67 28.71 -4.76 -4.48
CA THR A 67 28.08 -4.13 -3.30
C THR A 67 26.87 -4.93 -2.86
N VAL A 68 26.01 -5.35 -3.80
CA VAL A 68 24.86 -6.21 -3.50
C VAL A 68 25.30 -7.48 -2.78
N SER A 69 26.33 -8.15 -3.29
CA SER A 69 26.84 -9.40 -2.68
C SER A 69 27.29 -9.22 -1.23
N ARG A 70 27.93 -8.09 -0.91
CA ARG A 70 28.35 -7.78 0.47
C ARG A 70 27.15 -7.48 1.36
N LEU A 71 26.18 -6.73 0.85
CA LEU A 71 24.97 -6.38 1.59
C LEU A 71 24.07 -7.59 1.83
N THR A 72 23.87 -8.46 0.83
CA THR A 72 23.07 -9.69 0.99
C THR A 72 23.72 -10.67 1.96
N TYR A 73 25.05 -10.78 1.94
CA TYR A 73 25.80 -11.53 2.96
C TYR A 73 25.52 -10.99 4.37
N THR A 74 25.66 -9.68 4.59
CA THR A 74 25.37 -9.06 5.90
C THR A 74 23.92 -9.28 6.33
N LEU A 75 22.95 -9.04 5.44
CA LEU A 75 21.53 -9.24 5.72
C LEU A 75 21.21 -10.71 6.04
N ALA A 76 21.89 -11.66 5.39
CA ALA A 76 21.75 -13.07 5.69
C ALA A 76 22.33 -13.43 7.06
N SER A 77 23.52 -12.94 7.39
CA SER A 77 24.14 -13.11 8.71
C SER A 77 23.32 -12.50 9.85
N LEU A 78 22.54 -11.45 9.57
CA LEU A 78 21.61 -10.81 10.51
C LEU A 78 20.21 -11.44 10.52
N GLY A 79 19.95 -12.46 9.68
CA GLY A 79 18.66 -13.17 9.63
C GLY A 79 17.52 -12.43 8.91
N TYR A 80 17.81 -11.32 8.21
CA TYR A 80 16.86 -10.60 7.37
C TYR A 80 16.70 -11.23 5.98
N LEU A 81 17.73 -11.92 5.51
CA LEU A 81 17.68 -12.80 4.34
C LEU A 81 18.05 -14.22 4.74
N VAL A 82 17.63 -15.19 3.93
CA VAL A 82 18.08 -16.57 4.02
C VAL A 82 18.62 -16.96 2.65
N TYR A 83 19.88 -17.36 2.59
CA TYR A 83 20.45 -17.94 1.39
C TYR A 83 19.95 -19.38 1.21
N VAL A 84 19.46 -19.69 0.02
CA VAL A 84 18.91 -21.00 -0.33
C VAL A 84 19.86 -21.64 -1.33
N GLU A 85 20.70 -22.56 -0.85
CA GLU A 85 21.79 -23.18 -1.61
C GLU A 85 21.31 -23.80 -2.92
N GLY A 86 20.23 -24.59 -2.89
CA GLY A 86 19.70 -25.26 -4.08
C GLY A 86 19.16 -24.31 -5.17
N GLN A 87 18.97 -23.03 -4.87
CA GLN A 87 18.49 -22.02 -5.82
C GLN A 87 19.55 -20.95 -6.12
N GLU A 88 20.68 -20.95 -5.40
CA GLU A 88 21.70 -19.89 -5.41
C GLU A 88 21.12 -18.46 -5.26
N LYS A 89 20.07 -18.35 -4.44
CA LYS A 89 19.27 -17.13 -4.27
C LYS A 89 18.95 -16.86 -2.81
N TYR A 90 18.44 -15.66 -2.54
CA TYR A 90 18.00 -15.22 -1.23
C TYR A 90 16.47 -15.15 -1.18
N ARG A 91 15.89 -15.47 -0.02
CA ARG A 91 14.51 -15.14 0.34
C ARG A 91 14.48 -14.26 1.58
N ILE A 92 13.36 -13.60 1.84
CA ILE A 92 13.15 -12.86 3.09
C ILE A 92 13.23 -13.82 4.29
N GLY A 93 14.00 -13.42 5.30
CA GLY A 93 14.16 -14.11 6.57
C GLY A 93 13.24 -13.57 7.66
N GLN A 94 13.08 -14.35 8.73
CA GLN A 94 12.22 -14.02 9.87
C GLN A 94 12.61 -12.73 10.61
N GLY A 95 13.87 -12.27 10.47
CA GLY A 95 14.30 -10.99 11.04
C GLY A 95 13.49 -9.79 10.55
N ALA A 96 12.92 -9.87 9.35
CA ALA A 96 12.04 -8.84 8.80
C ALA A 96 10.64 -8.82 9.43
N LEU A 97 10.18 -9.92 10.03
CA LEU A 97 8.85 -10.01 10.65
C LEU A 97 8.76 -9.21 11.95
N LEU A 98 9.84 -9.21 12.75
CA LEU A 98 9.86 -8.62 14.08
C LEU A 98 9.52 -7.11 14.09
N PRO A 99 10.17 -6.24 13.28
CA PRO A 99 9.81 -4.83 13.22
C PRO A 99 8.39 -4.59 12.71
N GLY A 100 7.96 -5.37 11.69
CA GLY A 100 6.60 -5.25 11.14
C GLY A 100 5.53 -5.58 12.17
N GLN A 101 5.71 -6.66 12.93
CA GLN A 101 4.78 -7.04 13.98
C GLN A 101 4.70 -5.99 15.10
N ARG A 102 5.83 -5.37 15.46
CA ARG A 102 5.87 -4.27 16.46
C ARG A 102 5.08 -3.06 15.98
N TYR A 103 5.24 -2.66 14.72
CA TYR A 103 4.47 -1.57 14.13
C TYR A 103 2.97 -1.86 14.16
N LEU A 104 2.54 -3.05 13.71
CA LEU A 104 1.14 -3.43 13.67
C LEU A 104 0.49 -3.54 15.06
N SER A 105 1.24 -4.04 16.05
CA SER A 105 0.73 -4.21 17.42
C SER A 105 0.68 -2.89 18.18
N GLY A 106 1.69 -2.02 18.03
CA GLY A 106 1.75 -0.73 18.72
C GLY A 106 0.69 0.27 18.25
N ALA A 107 0.22 0.15 17.01
CA ALA A 107 -0.83 1.01 16.46
C ALA A 107 -2.26 0.55 16.78
N GLY A 108 -2.45 -0.52 17.58
CA GLY A 108 -3.78 -1.07 17.88
C GLY A 108 -4.55 -1.62 16.68
N ILE A 109 -3.89 -1.78 15.53
CA ILE A 109 -4.52 -2.14 14.24
C ILE A 109 -5.19 -3.51 14.34
N ARG A 110 -4.48 -4.50 14.89
CA ARG A 110 -5.01 -5.86 14.95
C ARG A 110 -6.12 -6.00 15.99
N ASP A 111 -5.97 -5.38 17.16
CA ASP A 111 -6.92 -5.61 18.27
C ASP A 111 -8.20 -4.77 18.15
N ILE A 112 -8.12 -3.59 17.50
CA ILE A 112 -9.24 -2.66 17.36
C ILE A 112 -9.80 -2.65 15.94
N ALA A 113 -8.93 -2.50 14.93
CA ALA A 113 -9.40 -2.29 13.57
C ALA A 113 -9.91 -3.60 12.94
N GLN A 114 -9.19 -4.72 13.13
CA GLN A 114 -9.52 -5.99 12.49
C GLN A 114 -10.96 -6.45 12.79
N PRO A 115 -11.48 -6.46 14.04
CA PRO A 115 -12.84 -6.94 14.30
C PRO A 115 -13.91 -6.07 13.63
N LEU A 116 -13.72 -4.75 13.64
CA LEU A 116 -14.65 -3.78 13.03
C LEU A 116 -14.63 -3.89 11.49
N MET A 117 -13.43 -3.98 10.91
CA MET A 117 -13.23 -4.20 9.48
C MET A 117 -13.84 -5.53 9.03
N GLN A 118 -13.67 -6.59 9.80
CA GLN A 118 -14.18 -7.92 9.49
C GLN A 118 -15.71 -7.96 9.53
N SER A 119 -16.32 -7.28 10.50
CA SER A 119 -17.78 -7.11 10.57
C SER A 119 -18.32 -6.41 9.33
N LEU A 120 -17.68 -5.31 8.90
CA LEU A 120 -18.09 -4.59 7.69
C LEU A 120 -17.89 -5.42 6.42
N ALA A 121 -16.76 -6.15 6.31
CA ALA A 121 -16.48 -7.04 5.19
C ALA A 121 -17.58 -8.12 5.04
N PHE A 122 -18.01 -8.73 6.15
CA PHE A 122 -19.12 -9.68 6.14
C PHE A 122 -20.46 -9.04 5.77
N ALA A 123 -20.78 -7.87 6.31
CA ALA A 123 -22.06 -7.21 6.05
C ALA A 123 -22.23 -6.74 4.59
N THR A 124 -21.13 -6.47 3.90
CA THR A 124 -21.12 -5.89 2.54
C THR A 124 -20.69 -6.86 1.45
N ASP A 125 -20.23 -8.05 1.81
CA ASP A 125 -19.59 -9.00 0.89
C ASP A 125 -18.46 -8.35 0.04
N CYS A 126 -17.73 -7.43 0.67
CA CYS A 126 -16.63 -6.67 0.08
C CYS A 126 -15.36 -6.83 0.92
N THR A 127 -14.20 -6.58 0.29
CA THR A 127 -12.92 -6.54 1.00
C THR A 127 -12.77 -5.19 1.67
N VAL A 128 -12.37 -5.18 2.95
CA VAL A 128 -12.07 -3.97 3.72
C VAL A 128 -10.60 -4.00 4.10
N ALA A 129 -9.84 -2.94 3.82
CA ALA A 129 -8.42 -2.89 4.13
C ALA A 129 -8.01 -1.56 4.75
N LEU A 130 -7.05 -1.61 5.68
CA LEU A 130 -6.41 -0.46 6.29
C LEU A 130 -4.98 -0.34 5.74
N ALA A 131 -4.55 0.87 5.43
CA ALA A 131 -3.24 1.12 4.84
C ALA A 131 -2.53 2.36 5.40
N ALA A 132 -1.20 2.31 5.34
CA ALA A 132 -0.30 3.45 5.58
C ALA A 132 0.39 3.86 4.27
N PRO A 133 0.79 5.13 4.14
CA PRO A 133 1.60 5.58 3.01
C PRO A 133 3.01 4.98 3.05
N ASP A 134 3.50 4.55 1.88
CA ASP A 134 4.90 4.21 1.68
C ASP A 134 5.36 4.68 0.30
N ARG A 135 6.17 5.75 0.27
CA ARG A 135 6.59 6.45 -0.96
C ARG A 135 5.39 6.92 -1.79
N HIS A 136 5.18 6.33 -2.96
CA HIS A 136 4.13 6.69 -3.91
C HIS A 136 2.92 5.73 -3.84
N ASP A 137 2.95 4.77 -2.91
CA ASP A 137 1.96 3.72 -2.75
C ASP A 137 1.34 3.72 -1.35
N MET A 138 0.19 3.09 -1.22
CA MET A 138 -0.41 2.71 0.05
C MET A 138 -0.08 1.25 0.33
N LEU A 139 0.52 0.97 1.48
CA LEU A 139 0.83 -0.36 1.97
C LEU A 139 -0.32 -0.88 2.84
N TYR A 140 -0.94 -1.99 2.44
CA TYR A 140 -1.98 -2.63 3.23
C TYR A 140 -1.38 -3.22 4.51
N LEU A 141 -1.87 -2.76 5.66
CA LEU A 141 -1.48 -3.20 6.99
C LEU A 141 -2.34 -4.37 7.46
N GLU A 142 -3.63 -4.31 7.16
CA GLU A 142 -4.62 -5.34 7.50
C GLU A 142 -5.66 -5.45 6.38
N VAL A 143 -6.12 -6.68 6.11
CA VAL A 143 -7.11 -6.96 5.05
C VAL A 143 -8.13 -7.95 5.56
N CYS A 144 -9.38 -7.52 5.65
CA CYS A 144 -10.51 -8.35 6.00
C CYS A 144 -11.30 -8.72 4.75
N GLN A 145 -11.47 -10.02 4.53
CA GLN A 145 -12.14 -10.56 3.35
C GLN A 145 -13.57 -11.02 3.70
N PRO A 146 -14.50 -10.96 2.73
CA PRO A 146 -15.82 -11.54 2.90
C PRO A 146 -15.76 -13.07 2.83
N ARG A 147 -16.84 -13.77 3.20
CA ARG A 147 -16.91 -15.24 3.15
C ARG A 147 -17.11 -15.81 1.73
N GLY A 148 -17.50 -14.96 0.77
CA GLY A 148 -17.87 -15.36 -0.59
C GLY A 148 -16.70 -15.79 -1.48
N ALA A 149 -17.03 -16.36 -2.65
CA ALA A 149 -16.04 -16.92 -3.59
C ALA A 149 -15.24 -15.86 -4.39
N LEU A 150 -15.70 -14.61 -4.44
CA LEU A 150 -15.06 -13.55 -5.21
C LEU A 150 -14.20 -12.66 -4.30
N VAL A 151 -13.08 -13.23 -3.87
CA VAL A 151 -12.12 -12.57 -2.99
C VAL A 151 -11.04 -11.88 -3.82
N MET A 152 -10.81 -10.59 -3.57
CA MET A 152 -9.63 -9.92 -4.11
C MET A 152 -8.38 -10.51 -3.47
N ARG A 153 -7.38 -10.92 -4.27
CA ARG A 153 -6.10 -11.46 -3.79
C ARG A 153 -5.17 -10.36 -3.23
N LEU A 154 -5.70 -9.50 -2.39
CA LEU A 154 -4.93 -8.52 -1.63
C LEU A 154 -4.73 -9.06 -0.22
N THR A 155 -3.51 -8.96 0.26
CA THR A 155 -3.07 -9.39 1.59
C THR A 155 -2.30 -8.25 2.27
N PRO A 156 -2.10 -8.30 3.60
CA PRO A 156 -1.12 -7.44 4.25
C PRO A 156 0.21 -7.47 3.49
N GLY A 157 0.82 -6.30 3.30
CA GLY A 157 1.99 -6.10 2.45
C GLY A 157 1.70 -5.73 0.98
N SER A 158 0.46 -5.87 0.52
CA SER A 158 0.07 -5.42 -0.83
C SER A 158 0.18 -3.90 -0.98
N ARG A 159 0.50 -3.42 -2.19
CA ARG A 159 0.75 -2.00 -2.48
C ARG A 159 -0.21 -1.49 -3.54
N LEU A 160 -0.83 -0.34 -3.28
CA LEU A 160 -1.73 0.33 -4.23
C LEU A 160 -1.25 1.75 -4.55
N PRO A 161 -1.21 2.17 -5.82
CA PRO A 161 -0.74 3.52 -6.17
C PRO A 161 -1.60 4.62 -5.55
N MET A 162 -0.95 5.64 -5.00
CA MET A 162 -1.66 6.74 -4.33
C MET A 162 -2.59 7.52 -5.26
N ALA A 163 -2.16 7.74 -6.51
CA ALA A 163 -2.86 8.62 -7.46
C ALA A 163 -4.14 7.99 -8.07
N THR A 164 -4.20 6.65 -8.19
CA THR A 164 -5.28 5.95 -8.90
C THR A 164 -6.22 5.18 -7.99
N SER A 165 -5.79 4.79 -6.79
CA SER A 165 -6.61 4.04 -5.85
C SER A 165 -7.49 4.95 -4.97
N ALA A 166 -8.66 4.47 -4.56
CA ALA A 166 -9.52 5.20 -3.62
C ALA A 166 -8.79 5.44 -2.29
N ILE A 167 -8.08 4.44 -1.79
CA ILE A 167 -7.35 4.47 -0.51
C ILE A 167 -6.22 5.51 -0.50
N GLY A 168 -5.49 5.64 -1.62
CA GLY A 168 -4.48 6.67 -1.79
C GLY A 168 -5.04 8.07 -1.86
N ARG A 169 -6.13 8.26 -2.62
CA ARG A 169 -6.84 9.54 -2.71
C ARG A 169 -7.40 9.99 -1.36
N ALA A 170 -7.98 9.06 -0.61
CA ALA A 170 -8.49 9.34 0.73
C ALA A 170 -7.37 9.72 1.70
N TRP A 171 -6.24 9.02 1.67
CA TRP A 171 -5.07 9.39 2.47
C TRP A 171 -4.60 10.81 2.17
N LEU A 172 -4.43 11.15 0.87
CA LEU A 172 -4.07 12.49 0.43
C LEU A 172 -5.09 13.53 0.91
N ALA A 173 -6.38 13.19 0.92
CA ALA A 173 -7.44 14.09 1.37
C ALA A 173 -7.36 14.40 2.88
N GLY A 174 -6.95 13.43 3.70
CA GLY A 174 -6.76 13.61 5.15
C GLY A 174 -5.51 14.38 5.56
N LEU A 175 -4.55 14.57 4.65
CA LEU A 175 -3.32 15.31 4.95
C LEU A 175 -3.57 16.81 5.13
N ALA A 176 -2.82 17.41 6.07
CA ALA A 176 -2.67 18.84 6.18
C ALA A 176 -2.19 19.45 4.84
N PRO A 177 -2.67 20.67 4.46
CA PRO A 177 -2.40 21.25 3.14
C PRO A 177 -0.92 21.29 2.74
N ALA A 178 -0.02 21.66 3.67
CA ALA A 178 1.41 21.73 3.41
C ALA A 178 2.02 20.34 3.08
N ARG A 179 1.70 19.32 3.88
CA ARG A 179 2.14 17.94 3.64
C ARG A 179 1.59 17.41 2.32
N ARG A 180 0.30 17.67 2.04
CA ARG A 180 -0.33 17.26 0.78
C ARG A 180 0.39 17.87 -0.42
N THR A 181 0.70 19.16 -0.39
CA THR A 181 1.41 19.84 -1.49
C THR A 181 2.79 19.21 -1.75
N ALA A 182 3.55 18.90 -0.70
CA ALA A 182 4.85 18.25 -0.83
C ALA A 182 4.74 16.87 -1.49
N VAL A 183 3.79 16.05 -1.04
CA VAL A 183 3.55 14.72 -1.61
C VAL A 183 3.07 14.79 -3.06
N LEU A 184 2.20 15.75 -3.40
CA LEU A 184 1.76 15.96 -4.78
C LEU A 184 2.94 16.30 -5.72
N ALA A 185 3.91 17.07 -5.24
CA ALA A 185 5.12 17.38 -6.01
C ALA A 185 6.03 16.15 -6.20
N GLU A 186 6.08 15.24 -5.22
CA GLU A 186 6.76 13.95 -5.37
C GLU A 186 6.08 13.05 -6.41
N LEU A 187 4.75 12.94 -6.33
CA LEU A 187 3.96 12.17 -7.29
C LEU A 187 4.07 12.74 -8.71
N GLU A 188 4.15 14.06 -8.86
CA GLU A 188 4.41 14.73 -10.13
C GLU A 188 5.73 14.28 -10.75
N ARG A 189 6.82 14.33 -9.97
CA ARG A 189 8.13 13.86 -10.42
C ARG A 189 8.11 12.38 -10.78
N HIS A 190 7.42 11.57 -9.98
CA HIS A 190 7.34 10.12 -10.19
C HIS A 190 6.53 9.74 -11.45
N HIS A 191 5.41 10.42 -11.72
CA HIS A 191 4.54 10.08 -12.84
C HIS A 191 4.88 10.80 -14.15
N GLY A 192 5.64 11.90 -14.09
CA GLY A 192 6.16 12.63 -15.24
C GLY A 192 5.05 13.01 -16.22
N PRO A 193 5.15 12.64 -17.52
CA PRO A 193 4.16 13.03 -18.53
C PRO A 193 2.72 12.57 -18.26
N ARG A 194 2.51 11.54 -17.43
CA ARG A 194 1.16 11.06 -17.07
C ARG A 194 0.49 11.92 -16.00
N TRP A 195 1.25 12.80 -15.33
CA TRP A 195 0.77 13.54 -14.17
C TRP A 195 -0.46 14.42 -14.43
N PRO A 196 -0.56 15.21 -15.53
CA PRO A 196 -1.70 16.10 -15.72
C PRO A 196 -3.06 15.38 -15.69
N GLY A 197 -3.15 14.20 -16.32
CA GLY A 197 -4.37 13.39 -16.33
C GLY A 197 -4.69 12.76 -14.96
N LEU A 198 -3.67 12.34 -14.22
CA LEU A 198 -3.83 11.83 -12.86
C LEU A 198 -4.22 12.95 -11.88
N ARG A 199 -3.60 14.12 -12.01
CA ARG A 199 -3.84 15.28 -11.16
C ARG A 199 -5.29 15.76 -11.26
N ALA A 200 -5.85 15.87 -12.46
CA ALA A 200 -7.24 16.28 -12.64
C ALA A 200 -8.24 15.35 -11.92
N LYS A 201 -8.00 14.03 -11.98
CA LYS A 201 -8.83 13.02 -11.29
C LYS A 201 -8.66 13.10 -9.78
N LEU A 202 -7.41 13.29 -9.32
CA LEU A 202 -7.10 13.44 -7.91
C LEU A 202 -7.74 14.70 -7.31
N ASP A 203 -7.65 15.85 -8.00
CA ASP A 203 -8.28 17.10 -7.56
C ASP A 203 -9.81 16.95 -7.47
N ARG A 204 -10.43 16.20 -8.39
CA ARG A 204 -11.84 15.85 -8.28
C ARG A 204 -12.12 15.02 -7.03
N ALA A 205 -11.33 13.98 -6.78
CA ALA A 205 -11.50 13.12 -5.61
C ALA A 205 -11.32 13.90 -4.28
N LEU A 206 -10.41 14.88 -4.23
CA LEU A 206 -10.22 15.76 -3.08
C LEU A 206 -11.44 16.66 -2.84
N ARG A 207 -12.01 17.25 -3.91
CA ARG A 207 -13.26 18.02 -3.81
C ARG A 207 -14.44 17.16 -3.38
N ASP A 208 -14.51 15.94 -3.89
CA ASP A 208 -15.56 14.99 -3.55
C ASP A 208 -15.48 14.56 -2.09
N HIS A 209 -14.26 14.34 -1.57
CA HIS A 209 -14.04 14.08 -0.15
C HIS A 209 -14.48 15.26 0.72
N ALA A 210 -14.13 16.49 0.36
CA ALA A 210 -14.56 17.67 1.12
C ALA A 210 -16.09 17.79 1.25
N ARG A 211 -16.87 17.26 0.29
CA ARG A 211 -18.33 17.26 0.33
C ARG A 211 -18.93 16.05 1.05
N ARG A 212 -18.34 14.87 0.90
CA ARG A 212 -18.97 13.59 1.31
C ARG A 212 -18.26 12.88 2.46
N GLY A 213 -17.00 13.23 2.72
CA GLY A 213 -16.12 12.59 3.70
C GLY A 213 -15.41 11.33 3.19
N PHE A 214 -15.53 10.98 1.90
CA PHE A 214 -14.85 9.81 1.31
C PHE A 214 -14.46 10.06 -0.16
N CYS A 215 -13.44 9.33 -0.62
CA CYS A 215 -13.01 9.28 -2.02
C CYS A 215 -13.53 8.01 -2.70
N LEU A 216 -13.73 8.09 -4.01
CA LEU A 216 -14.18 6.98 -4.85
C LEU A 216 -13.16 6.74 -5.97
N ALA A 217 -12.96 5.47 -6.32
CA ALA A 217 -12.29 5.06 -7.53
C ALA A 217 -13.07 3.91 -8.18
N HIS A 218 -13.57 4.12 -9.39
CA HIS A 218 -14.34 3.12 -10.14
C HIS A 218 -13.58 2.69 -11.38
N ALA A 219 -13.05 1.46 -11.38
CA ALA A 219 -12.27 0.90 -12.48
C ALA A 219 -11.03 1.74 -12.87
N GLU A 220 -10.49 2.55 -11.94
CA GLU A 220 -9.40 3.50 -12.22
C GLU A 220 -8.01 2.97 -11.92
N TRP A 221 -7.87 2.14 -10.88
CA TRP A 221 -6.62 1.46 -10.56
C TRP A 221 -6.49 0.16 -11.37
N ASP A 222 -7.51 -0.69 -11.26
CA ASP A 222 -7.68 -1.91 -12.04
C ASP A 222 -9.11 -1.88 -12.60
N ARG A 223 -9.28 -2.23 -13.89
CA ARG A 223 -10.59 -2.15 -14.56
C ARG A 223 -11.64 -3.05 -13.91
N THR A 224 -11.20 -4.13 -13.27
CA THR A 224 -12.06 -5.10 -12.60
C THR A 224 -12.36 -4.72 -11.15
N VAL A 225 -11.73 -3.69 -10.61
CA VAL A 225 -11.85 -3.30 -9.19
C VAL A 225 -12.44 -1.91 -9.04
N SER A 226 -13.37 -1.79 -8.10
CA SER A 226 -13.91 -0.50 -7.66
C SER A 226 -14.02 -0.45 -6.15
N GLY A 227 -13.96 0.76 -5.59
CA GLY A 227 -14.07 0.96 -4.15
C GLY A 227 -14.15 2.41 -3.72
N VAL A 228 -14.35 2.58 -2.43
CA VAL A 228 -14.38 3.86 -1.73
C VAL A 228 -13.49 3.80 -0.51
N ALA A 229 -13.00 4.96 -0.08
CA ALA A 229 -12.11 5.05 1.06
C ALA A 229 -12.27 6.35 1.81
N ALA A 230 -11.90 6.33 3.09
CA ALA A 230 -11.86 7.50 3.95
C ALA A 230 -10.53 7.56 4.71
N PRO A 231 -9.98 8.76 4.96
CA PRO A 231 -8.80 8.91 5.81
C PRO A 231 -9.14 8.56 7.26
N VAL A 232 -8.17 7.97 7.96
CA VAL A 232 -8.21 7.78 9.41
C VAL A 232 -7.15 8.71 10.00
N CYS A 233 -7.59 9.90 10.41
CA CYS A 233 -6.72 10.93 10.97
C CYS A 233 -6.51 10.67 12.47
N LEU A 234 -5.26 10.44 12.86
CA LEU A 234 -4.83 10.18 14.24
C LEU A 234 -4.07 11.40 14.77
N GLN A 235 -4.01 11.55 16.09
CA GLN A 235 -3.16 12.57 16.75
C GLN A 235 -3.37 13.99 16.17
N ASP A 236 -4.63 14.43 16.06
CA ASP A 236 -5.01 15.72 15.46
C ASP A 236 -4.43 15.96 14.04
N GLY A 237 -4.20 14.86 13.28
CA GLY A 237 -3.66 14.89 11.92
C GLY A 237 -2.14 14.76 11.82
N ALA A 238 -1.43 14.49 12.93
CA ALA A 238 0.01 14.19 12.88
C ALA A 238 0.28 12.89 12.10
N GLU A 239 -0.59 11.88 12.28
CA GLU A 239 -0.56 10.63 11.53
C GLU A 239 -1.87 10.45 10.76
N VAL A 240 -1.77 9.99 9.52
CA VAL A 240 -2.93 9.73 8.66
C VAL A 240 -2.76 8.34 8.08
N LEU A 241 -3.67 7.45 8.43
CA LEU A 241 -3.90 6.17 7.75
C LEU A 241 -5.08 6.33 6.79
N SER A 242 -5.40 5.27 6.06
CA SER A 242 -6.56 5.26 5.18
C SER A 242 -7.21 3.90 5.16
N ILE A 243 -8.54 3.88 5.18
CA ILE A 243 -9.32 2.65 5.16
C ILE A 243 -10.21 2.64 3.92
N ASN A 244 -10.28 1.50 3.24
CA ASN A 244 -11.14 1.33 2.08
C ASN A 244 -12.05 0.12 2.19
N ILE A 245 -13.06 0.13 1.33
CA ILE A 245 -13.93 -1.00 1.03
C ILE A 245 -14.05 -1.12 -0.49
N GLY A 246 -13.88 -2.31 -1.02
CA GLY A 246 -13.86 -2.54 -2.47
C GLY A 246 -14.07 -3.99 -2.88
N GLY A 247 -14.27 -4.16 -4.18
CA GLY A 247 -14.60 -5.44 -4.79
C GLY A 247 -14.71 -5.32 -6.31
N ALA A 248 -15.33 -6.32 -6.94
CA ALA A 248 -15.45 -6.36 -8.39
C ALA A 248 -16.34 -5.23 -8.94
N SER A 249 -15.83 -4.49 -9.93
CA SER A 249 -16.55 -3.39 -10.61
C SER A 249 -17.88 -3.83 -11.22
N THR A 250 -18.02 -5.11 -11.57
CA THR A 250 -19.28 -5.68 -12.09
C THR A 250 -20.41 -5.70 -11.07
N ARG A 251 -20.09 -5.67 -9.77
CA ARG A 251 -21.06 -5.61 -8.66
C ARG A 251 -21.16 -4.22 -8.05
N LEU A 252 -20.09 -3.42 -8.13
CA LEU A 252 -19.96 -2.14 -7.46
C LEU A 252 -20.11 -0.98 -8.46
N SER A 253 -21.36 -0.62 -8.75
CA SER A 253 -21.68 0.56 -9.54
C SER A 253 -21.30 1.85 -8.78
N PRO A 254 -21.04 2.98 -9.48
CA PRO A 254 -20.78 4.26 -8.83
C PRO A 254 -21.87 4.67 -7.83
N GLU A 255 -23.13 4.34 -8.10
CA GLU A 255 -24.25 4.59 -7.19
C GLU A 255 -24.12 3.80 -5.88
N ILE A 256 -23.84 2.49 -5.93
CA ILE A 256 -23.63 1.66 -4.73
C ILE A 256 -22.46 2.18 -3.89
N LEU A 257 -21.38 2.57 -4.57
CA LEU A 257 -20.20 3.15 -3.94
C LEU A 257 -20.55 4.45 -3.21
N GLU A 258 -21.36 5.31 -3.81
CA GLU A 258 -21.70 6.62 -3.27
C GLU A 258 -22.78 6.58 -2.18
N THR A 259 -23.85 5.82 -2.36
CA THR A 259 -25.04 5.86 -1.49
C THR A 259 -24.99 4.84 -0.35
N ASN A 260 -24.21 3.76 -0.50
CA ASN A 260 -24.14 2.68 0.49
C ASN A 260 -22.74 2.53 1.09
N LEU A 261 -21.73 2.21 0.27
CA LEU A 261 -20.41 1.86 0.81
C LEU A 261 -19.64 3.08 1.34
N GLY A 262 -19.80 4.25 0.71
CA GLY A 262 -19.14 5.50 1.08
C GLY A 262 -19.47 5.97 2.49
N PRO A 263 -20.76 6.12 2.85
CA PRO A 263 -21.16 6.46 4.21
C PRO A 263 -20.64 5.47 5.27
N ARG A 264 -20.71 4.16 4.99
CA ARG A 264 -20.24 3.10 5.91
C ARG A 264 -18.74 3.14 6.14
N ILE A 265 -17.94 3.38 5.10
CA ILE A 265 -16.49 3.44 5.26
C ILE A 265 -16.05 4.70 6.00
N ARG A 266 -16.77 5.81 5.81
CA ARG A 266 -16.56 7.05 6.57
C ARG A 266 -16.85 6.84 8.05
N GLU A 267 -18.01 6.26 8.39
CA GLU A 267 -18.38 5.96 9.77
C GLU A 267 -17.36 5.03 10.46
N LEU A 268 -16.88 4.01 9.74
CA LEU A 268 -15.82 3.14 10.24
C LEU A 268 -14.51 3.91 10.45
N ALA A 269 -14.13 4.80 9.53
CA ALA A 269 -12.94 5.62 9.66
C ALA A 269 -13.00 6.53 10.90
N ASP A 270 -14.13 7.18 11.15
CA ASP A 270 -14.35 8.02 12.34
C ASP A 270 -14.26 7.18 13.63
N THR A 271 -14.85 5.98 13.62
CA THR A 271 -14.77 5.05 14.75
C THR A 271 -13.33 4.61 15.04
N LEU A 272 -12.55 4.33 14.00
CA LEU A 272 -11.14 3.95 14.16
C LEU A 272 -10.30 5.12 14.64
N ALA A 273 -10.51 6.31 14.11
CA ALA A 273 -9.81 7.52 14.54
C ALA A 273 -10.01 7.78 16.05
N ALA A 274 -11.23 7.56 16.56
CA ALA A 274 -11.54 7.72 17.98
C ALA A 274 -10.92 6.62 18.88
N ARG A 275 -10.78 5.39 18.39
CA ARG A 275 -10.38 4.22 19.22
C ARG A 275 -8.91 3.87 19.16
N LEU A 276 -8.26 3.99 18.01
CA LEU A 276 -6.83 3.65 17.85
C LEU A 276 -5.93 4.52 18.73
N TRP A 277 -6.40 5.72 19.10
CA TRP A 277 -5.67 6.62 20.01
C TRP A 277 -5.82 6.28 21.50
N GLN A 278 -6.96 5.74 21.93
CA GLN A 278 -7.22 5.52 23.37
C GLN A 278 -6.43 4.34 23.98
N SER A 279 -5.67 3.61 23.17
CA SER A 279 -4.97 2.38 23.57
C SER A 279 -3.44 2.47 23.49
N ALA A 280 -2.89 3.67 23.32
CA ALA A 280 -1.45 3.95 23.36
C ALA A 280 -1.01 4.54 24.71
#